data_AF-A0A3A0G0H9-F1
#
_entry.id   AF-A0A3A0G0H9-F1
#
_cell.length_a   1.000
_cell.length_b   1.000
_cell.length_c   1.000
_cell.angle_alpha   90.00
_cell.angle_beta   90.00
_cell.angle_gamma   90.00
#
_symmetry.space_group_name_H-M   'P 1'
#
loop_
_entity.id
_entity.type
_entity.pdbx_description
1 polymer ?
#
loop_
_entity_poly.entity_id
_entity_poly.type
_entity_poly.pdbx_seq_one_letter_code
_entity_poly.pdbx_strand_id
1 'polypeptide(L)'
;MNLLAEYLRRYPRQIALGLLALLVVDWLNLRVPILIGRAVDHIAASNTEGLFEISLIIAAIAASITALRFVWHYYLFGPPRHYRKVLRTRLYDHLLKQDRSFFEKRPPGELISYSSNDIEAVHQACAQGFMIFADGVFMAVIAIVGMWSLSPRLSLYALLPLPFVSVFVRLAGKQIHRRFKKLQDYSGDFTEKVRECIAGVRVIKSFARERTFLRSFDASSQEYIRLNLEVAKIQSIFDPTIAAIAGISLLIILLIGGEMVIAGTIPIGHFVAFNAYLGSLAWPMTAFGLALNFVQRGRASARRINDLLAIRPQIKEKSPPRPFPEEGHLQINELSYQYDGGAERALHGISLSIPQNSSLGIIGLVGSGKSTLCHLLARLIDPPSGTVQYGGTDLRDLSFNELRRNLVLVTQEPFIFSAS
;
A
#
# COMPACT_ATOMS: atom_id res chain seq x y z
N MET A 1 -9.21 9.06 10.85
CA MET A 1 -10.04 9.45 9.67
C MET A 1 -9.67 8.52 8.53
N ASN A 2 -10.62 7.86 7.84
CA ASN A 2 -10.27 6.87 6.81
C ASN A 2 -9.66 7.57 5.58
N LEU A 3 -8.33 7.46 5.34
CA LEU A 3 -7.61 8.17 4.26
C LEU A 3 -8.21 7.89 2.87
N LEU A 4 -8.71 6.67 2.66
CA LEU A 4 -9.40 6.31 1.42
C LEU A 4 -10.69 7.12 1.23
N ALA A 5 -11.45 7.36 2.31
CA ALA A 5 -12.65 8.18 2.24
C ALA A 5 -12.32 9.68 2.06
N GLU A 6 -11.23 10.15 2.65
CA GLU A 6 -10.70 11.50 2.40
C GLU A 6 -10.35 11.69 0.93
N TYR A 7 -9.68 10.71 0.31
CA TYR A 7 -9.38 10.71 -1.13
C TYR A 7 -10.65 10.82 -1.99
N LEU A 8 -11.64 9.96 -1.75
CA LEU A 8 -12.90 9.97 -2.52
C LEU A 8 -13.64 11.30 -2.43
N ARG A 9 -13.64 11.93 -1.24
CA ARG A 9 -14.27 13.25 -1.02
C ARG A 9 -13.51 14.39 -1.66
N ARG A 10 -12.19 14.26 -1.82
CA ARG A 10 -11.34 15.32 -2.36
C ARG A 10 -11.37 15.40 -3.89
N TYR A 11 -11.60 14.28 -4.57
CA TYR A 11 -11.54 14.19 -6.04
C TYR A 11 -12.81 13.65 -6.73
N PRO A 12 -14.03 14.03 -6.30
CA PRO A 12 -15.26 13.40 -6.79
C PRO A 12 -15.49 13.62 -8.29
N ARG A 13 -15.17 14.81 -8.81
CA ARG A 13 -15.35 15.16 -10.24
C ARG A 13 -14.42 14.37 -11.15
N GLN A 14 -13.15 14.26 -10.77
CA GLN A 14 -12.14 13.55 -11.57
C GLN A 14 -12.44 12.05 -11.58
N ILE A 15 -12.79 11.49 -10.41
CA ILE A 15 -13.22 10.10 -10.31
C ILE A 15 -14.46 9.85 -11.17
N ALA A 16 -15.47 10.72 -11.10
CA ALA A 16 -16.69 10.57 -11.90
C ALA A 16 -16.41 10.64 -13.41
N LEU A 17 -15.60 11.59 -13.87
CA LEU A 17 -15.21 11.69 -15.29
C LEU A 17 -14.40 10.46 -15.76
N GLY A 18 -13.47 10.00 -14.92
CA GLY A 18 -12.68 8.81 -15.22
C GLY A 18 -13.56 7.56 -15.29
N LEU A 19 -14.47 7.37 -14.34
CA LEU A 19 -15.41 6.24 -14.34
C LEU A 19 -16.39 6.29 -15.51
N LEU A 20 -16.87 7.48 -15.88
CA LEU A 20 -17.76 7.62 -17.02
C LEU A 20 -17.04 7.28 -18.32
N ALA A 21 -15.81 7.78 -18.51
CA ALA A 21 -15.00 7.44 -19.68
C ALA A 21 -14.67 5.93 -19.72
N LEU A 22 -14.37 5.32 -18.56
CA LEU A 22 -14.17 3.87 -18.44
C LEU A 22 -15.43 3.08 -18.81
N LEU A 23 -16.59 3.46 -18.27
CA LEU A 23 -17.87 2.84 -18.59
C LEU A 23 -18.19 2.90 -20.10
N VAL A 24 -17.92 4.03 -20.74
CA VAL A 24 -18.10 4.18 -22.19
C VAL A 24 -17.12 3.30 -22.95
N VAL A 25 -15.87 3.17 -22.50
CA VAL A 25 -14.90 2.23 -23.10
C VAL A 25 -15.39 0.80 -23.01
N ASP A 26 -15.87 0.35 -21.87
CA ASP A 26 -16.37 -1.02 -21.68
C ASP A 26 -17.61 -1.28 -22.53
N TRP A 27 -18.51 -0.30 -22.60
CA TRP A 27 -19.66 -0.36 -23.47
C TRP A 27 -19.27 -0.46 -24.95
N LEU A 28 -18.32 0.36 -25.41
CA LEU A 28 -17.81 0.33 -26.79
C LEU A 28 -17.10 -1.00 -27.11
N ASN A 29 -16.27 -1.51 -26.19
CA ASN A 29 -15.61 -2.82 -26.36
C ASN A 29 -16.65 -3.93 -26.58
N LEU A 30 -17.75 -3.91 -25.84
CA LEU A 30 -18.82 -4.90 -25.96
C LEU A 30 -19.77 -4.65 -27.14
N ARG A 31 -19.64 -3.52 -27.87
CA ARG A 31 -20.32 -3.34 -29.16
C ARG A 31 -19.59 -4.05 -30.31
N VAL A 32 -18.27 -4.18 -30.24
CA VAL A 32 -17.46 -4.82 -31.30
C VAL A 32 -17.94 -6.27 -31.59
N PRO A 33 -18.20 -7.13 -30.59
CA PRO A 33 -18.75 -8.47 -30.83
C PRO A 33 -20.07 -8.50 -31.62
N ILE A 34 -20.99 -7.57 -31.36
CA ILE A 34 -22.28 -7.50 -32.09
C ILE A 34 -22.03 -7.13 -33.55
N LEU A 35 -21.11 -6.19 -33.80
CA LEU A 35 -20.76 -5.77 -35.17
C LEU A 35 -20.08 -6.89 -35.94
N ILE A 36 -19.19 -7.65 -35.29
CA ILE A 36 -18.59 -8.86 -35.87
C ILE A 36 -19.70 -9.87 -36.16
N GLY A 37 -20.64 -10.09 -35.24
CA GLY A 37 -21.79 -10.96 -35.44
C GLY A 37 -22.59 -10.57 -36.70
N ARG A 38 -22.93 -9.29 -36.85
CA ARG A 38 -23.63 -8.78 -38.04
C ARG A 38 -22.83 -9.00 -39.33
N ALA A 39 -21.52 -8.77 -39.30
CA ALA A 39 -20.67 -9.03 -40.46
C ALA A 39 -20.70 -10.53 -40.85
N VAL A 40 -20.68 -11.43 -39.86
CA VAL A 40 -20.82 -12.86 -40.09
C VAL A 40 -22.19 -13.20 -40.68
N ASP A 41 -23.27 -12.58 -40.19
CA ASP A 41 -24.62 -12.77 -40.75
C ASP A 41 -24.70 -12.32 -42.23
N HIS A 42 -24.12 -11.17 -42.57
CA HIS A 42 -24.02 -10.67 -43.95
C HIS A 42 -23.25 -11.65 -44.86
N ILE A 43 -22.09 -12.13 -44.40
CA ILE A 43 -21.28 -13.11 -45.14
C ILE A 43 -22.03 -14.43 -45.30
N ALA A 44 -22.69 -14.92 -44.25
CA ALA A 44 -23.47 -16.16 -44.29
C ALA A 44 -24.65 -16.05 -45.27
N ALA A 45 -25.25 -14.86 -45.41
CA ALA A 45 -26.28 -14.57 -46.40
C ALA A 45 -25.73 -14.31 -47.82
N SER A 46 -24.42 -14.47 -48.06
CA SER A 46 -23.72 -14.12 -49.31
C SER A 46 -23.92 -12.66 -49.74
N ASN A 47 -24.18 -11.76 -48.78
CA ASN A 47 -24.33 -10.33 -49.01
C ASN A 47 -23.10 -9.58 -48.49
N THR A 48 -22.30 -9.05 -49.41
CA THR A 48 -21.10 -8.26 -49.07
C THR A 48 -21.39 -6.77 -48.91
N GLU A 49 -22.59 -6.31 -49.23
CA GLU A 49 -23.01 -4.94 -49.00
C GLU A 49 -23.03 -4.64 -47.50
N GLY A 50 -22.43 -3.52 -47.10
CA GLY A 50 -22.35 -3.10 -45.69
C GLY A 50 -21.12 -3.59 -44.93
N LEU A 51 -20.33 -4.56 -45.44
CA LEU A 51 -19.12 -5.04 -44.73
C LEU A 51 -18.05 -3.94 -44.57
N PHE A 52 -17.90 -3.07 -45.58
CA PHE A 52 -17.00 -1.93 -45.51
C PHE A 52 -17.46 -0.91 -44.45
N GLU A 53 -18.77 -0.66 -44.36
CA GLU A 53 -19.34 0.23 -43.36
C GLU A 53 -19.16 -0.33 -41.94
N ILE A 54 -19.42 -1.62 -41.73
CA ILE A 54 -19.17 -2.29 -40.43
C ILE A 54 -17.70 -2.18 -40.05
N SER A 55 -16.78 -2.38 -41.00
CA SER A 55 -15.34 -2.26 -40.77
C SER A 55 -14.94 -0.83 -40.38
N LEU A 56 -15.51 0.18 -41.05
CA LEU A 56 -15.28 1.58 -40.74
C LEU A 56 -15.83 1.95 -39.35
N ILE A 57 -17.01 1.43 -38.97
CA ILE A 57 -17.58 1.61 -37.64
C ILE A 57 -16.69 0.97 -36.58
N ILE A 58 -16.19 -0.24 -36.80
CA ILE A 58 -15.25 -0.91 -35.88
C ILE A 58 -13.97 -0.08 -35.73
N ALA A 59 -13.42 0.43 -36.83
CA ALA A 59 -12.24 1.31 -36.80
C ALA A 59 -12.50 2.60 -36.01
N ALA A 60 -13.65 3.24 -36.22
CA ALA A 60 -14.06 4.43 -35.47
C ALA A 60 -14.25 4.15 -33.98
N ILE A 61 -14.84 3.01 -33.62
CA ILE A 61 -14.96 2.53 -32.24
C ILE A 61 -13.58 2.32 -31.62
N ALA A 62 -12.66 1.67 -32.33
CA ALA A 62 -11.29 1.45 -31.84
C ALA A 62 -10.53 2.76 -31.59
N ALA A 63 -10.67 3.74 -32.50
CA ALA A 63 -10.10 5.08 -32.31
C ALA A 63 -10.72 5.79 -31.10
N SER A 64 -12.04 5.70 -30.93
CA SER A 64 -12.77 6.27 -29.79
C SER A 64 -12.35 5.64 -28.46
N ILE A 65 -12.21 4.32 -28.41
CA ILE A 65 -11.69 3.58 -27.25
C ILE A 65 -10.29 4.06 -26.90
N THR A 66 -9.42 4.27 -27.89
CA THR A 66 -8.04 4.72 -27.65
C THR A 66 -8.01 6.11 -27.03
N ALA A 67 -8.81 7.06 -27.55
CA ALA A 67 -8.91 8.40 -26.99
C ALA A 67 -9.51 8.38 -25.57
N LEU A 68 -10.60 7.64 -25.36
CA LEU A 68 -11.24 7.52 -24.05
C LEU A 68 -10.36 6.78 -23.03
N ARG A 69 -9.51 5.84 -23.47
CA ARG A 69 -8.50 5.20 -22.63
C ARG A 69 -7.51 6.19 -22.05
N PHE A 70 -7.05 7.14 -22.86
CA PHE A 70 -6.21 8.22 -22.37
C PHE A 70 -6.95 9.08 -21.34
N VAL A 71 -8.21 9.44 -21.63
CA VAL A 71 -9.05 10.25 -20.72
C VAL A 71 -9.22 9.56 -19.38
N TRP A 72 -9.72 8.32 -19.34
CA TRP A 72 -9.95 7.65 -18.07
C TRP A 72 -8.63 7.37 -17.34
N HIS A 73 -7.55 7.03 -18.05
CA HIS A 73 -6.24 6.80 -17.42
C HIS A 73 -5.73 8.07 -16.74
N TYR A 74 -5.83 9.23 -17.40
CA TYR A 74 -5.46 10.52 -16.82
C TYR A 74 -6.26 10.83 -15.55
N TYR A 75 -7.59 10.67 -15.61
CA TYR A 75 -8.48 11.02 -14.50
C TYR A 75 -8.50 10.01 -13.35
N LEU A 76 -8.23 8.72 -13.60
CA LEU A 76 -8.16 7.70 -12.54
C LEU A 76 -6.77 7.56 -11.93
N PHE A 77 -5.67 7.78 -12.67
CA PHE A 77 -4.31 7.66 -12.12
C PHE A 77 -3.67 8.99 -11.72
N GLY A 78 -4.11 10.13 -12.26
CA GLY A 78 -3.61 11.45 -11.88
C GLY A 78 -3.88 11.82 -10.42
N PRO A 79 -5.14 11.81 -9.95
CA PRO A 79 -5.48 12.21 -8.58
C PRO A 79 -4.83 11.35 -7.48
N PRO A 80 -4.74 10.00 -7.60
CA PRO A 80 -3.99 9.19 -6.65
C PRO A 80 -2.51 9.59 -6.55
N ARG A 81 -1.85 9.92 -7.66
CA ARG A 81 -0.45 10.39 -7.64
C ARG A 81 -0.29 11.71 -6.89
N HIS A 82 -1.24 12.62 -7.07
CA HIS A 82 -1.27 13.88 -6.32
C HIS A 82 -1.55 13.65 -4.83
N TYR A 83 -2.52 12.79 -4.50
CA TYR A 83 -2.83 12.44 -3.12
C TYR A 83 -1.64 11.77 -2.41
N ARG A 84 -0.89 10.92 -3.11
CA ARG A 84 0.37 10.34 -2.63
C ARG A 84 1.38 11.43 -2.23
N LYS A 85 1.54 12.48 -3.04
CA LYS A 85 2.39 13.64 -2.72
C LYS A 85 1.90 14.34 -1.44
N VAL A 86 0.60 14.61 -1.34
CA VAL A 86 0.00 15.24 -0.16
C VAL A 86 0.26 14.41 1.11
N LEU A 87 0.08 13.09 1.05
CA LEU A 87 0.36 12.22 2.19
C LEU A 87 1.83 12.23 2.59
N ARG A 88 2.77 12.23 1.61
CA ARG A 88 4.20 12.34 1.90
C ARG A 88 4.55 13.67 2.57
N THR A 89 4.02 14.78 2.07
CA THR A 89 4.23 16.09 2.69
C THR A 89 3.65 16.14 4.09
N ARG A 90 2.41 15.67 4.30
CA ARG A 90 1.78 15.61 5.62
C ARG A 90 2.59 14.74 6.59
N LEU A 91 3.11 13.59 6.14
CA LEU A 91 3.97 12.73 6.95
C LEU A 91 5.28 13.44 7.29
N TYR A 92 5.95 14.04 6.31
CA TYR A 92 7.19 14.77 6.51
C TYR A 92 7.03 15.92 7.53
N ASP A 93 6.02 16.77 7.33
CA ASP A 93 5.72 17.89 8.23
C ASP A 93 5.36 17.42 9.65
N HIS A 94 4.73 16.24 9.76
CA HIS A 94 4.42 15.64 11.04
C HIS A 94 5.67 15.13 11.75
N LEU A 95 6.59 14.48 11.04
CA LEU A 95 7.86 13.98 11.57
C LEU A 95 8.76 15.12 12.05
N LEU A 96 8.85 16.23 11.30
CA LEU A 96 9.64 17.41 11.69
C LEU A 96 9.17 18.08 13.00
N LYS A 97 7.93 17.80 13.44
CA LYS A 97 7.36 18.35 14.67
C LYS A 97 7.50 17.42 15.87
N GLN A 98 7.99 16.19 15.67
CA GLN A 98 8.14 15.23 16.77
C GLN A 98 9.38 15.54 17.62
N ASP A 99 9.31 15.18 18.90
CA ASP A 99 10.41 15.29 19.83
C ASP A 99 11.38 14.10 19.75
N ARG A 100 12.48 14.18 20.49
CA ARG A 100 13.52 13.15 20.52
C ARG A 100 13.02 11.78 20.97
N SER A 101 12.10 11.72 21.94
CA SER A 101 11.57 10.45 22.47
C SER A 101 10.86 9.65 21.38
N PHE A 102 10.20 10.34 20.45
CA PHE A 102 9.57 9.71 19.28
C PHE A 102 10.59 8.96 18.42
N PHE A 103 11.75 9.57 18.14
CA PHE A 103 12.80 9.00 17.29
C PHE A 103 13.63 7.92 18.01
N GLU A 104 13.75 7.99 19.34
CA GLU A 104 14.37 6.92 20.12
C GLU A 104 13.52 5.64 20.14
N LYS A 105 12.19 5.80 20.17
CA LYS A 105 11.24 4.67 20.16
C LYS A 105 10.98 4.10 18.77
N ARG A 106 11.40 4.77 17.69
CA ARG A 106 11.12 4.38 16.30
C ARG A 106 12.35 4.48 15.41
N PRO A 107 12.90 3.35 14.95
CA PRO A 107 14.10 3.38 14.11
C PRO A 107 13.81 4.06 12.76
N PRO A 108 14.81 4.74 12.15
CA PRO A 108 14.63 5.43 10.87
C PRO A 108 14.08 4.54 9.75
N GLY A 109 14.44 3.26 9.71
CA GLY A 109 13.94 2.30 8.73
C GLY A 109 12.42 2.10 8.81
N GLU A 110 11.83 2.14 10.01
CA GLU A 110 10.38 2.09 10.18
C GLU A 110 9.73 3.35 9.56
N LEU A 111 10.27 4.53 9.85
CA LEU A 111 9.78 5.82 9.32
C LEU A 111 9.84 5.89 7.80
N ILE A 112 10.94 5.39 7.21
CA ILE A 112 11.10 5.28 5.75
C ILE A 112 10.03 4.34 5.17
N SER A 113 9.74 3.22 5.84
CA SER A 113 8.74 2.24 5.38
C SER A 113 7.32 2.84 5.28
N TYR A 114 6.95 3.79 6.15
CA TYR A 114 5.69 4.50 6.03
C TYR A 114 5.65 5.36 4.75
N SER A 115 6.75 6.06 4.44
CA SER A 115 6.84 6.97 3.29
C SER A 115 6.95 6.26 1.94
N SER A 116 7.56 5.07 1.93
CA SER A 116 7.70 4.22 0.75
C SER A 116 6.53 3.24 0.64
N ASN A 117 6.48 2.21 1.47
CA ASN A 117 5.62 1.04 1.32
C ASN A 117 4.16 1.34 1.67
N ASP A 118 3.89 1.95 2.83
CA ASP A 118 2.51 2.16 3.27
C ASP A 118 1.79 3.22 2.42
N ILE A 119 2.47 4.33 2.13
CA ILE A 119 1.92 5.36 1.24
C ILE A 119 1.72 4.80 -0.17
N GLU A 120 2.61 3.94 -0.68
CA GLU A 120 2.42 3.31 -1.98
C GLU A 120 1.25 2.32 -1.98
N ALA A 121 1.04 1.55 -0.91
CA ALA A 121 -0.11 0.68 -0.78
C ALA A 121 -1.44 1.45 -0.77
N VAL A 122 -1.49 2.61 -0.10
CA VAL A 122 -2.65 3.52 -0.16
C VAL A 122 -2.85 4.07 -1.57
N HIS A 123 -1.77 4.47 -2.23
CA HIS A 123 -1.81 4.93 -3.62
C HIS A 123 -2.36 3.86 -4.58
N GLN A 124 -1.86 2.63 -4.50
CA GLN A 124 -2.31 1.51 -5.34
C GLN A 124 -3.78 1.16 -5.07
N ALA A 125 -4.24 1.23 -3.83
CA ALA A 125 -5.65 1.02 -3.51
C ALA A 125 -6.56 2.09 -4.15
N CYS A 126 -6.16 3.37 -4.09
CA CYS A 126 -6.92 4.46 -4.71
C CYS A 126 -6.85 4.44 -6.25
N ALA A 127 -5.75 3.96 -6.83
CA ALA A 127 -5.56 3.88 -8.27
C ALA A 127 -6.02 2.53 -8.85
N GLN A 128 -5.14 1.51 -8.76
CA GLN A 128 -5.34 0.19 -9.37
C GLN A 128 -6.53 -0.54 -8.74
N GLY A 129 -6.65 -0.54 -7.41
CA GLY A 129 -7.72 -1.22 -6.71
C GLY A 129 -9.11 -0.72 -7.13
N PHE A 130 -9.28 0.60 -7.13
CA PHE A 130 -10.54 1.23 -7.52
C PHE A 130 -10.85 1.05 -9.01
N MET A 131 -9.87 1.26 -9.89
CA MET A 131 -10.01 1.08 -11.34
C MET A 131 -10.41 -0.35 -11.69
N ILE A 132 -9.66 -1.36 -11.22
CA ILE A 132 -9.91 -2.77 -11.52
C ILE A 132 -11.29 -3.19 -11.01
N PHE A 133 -11.69 -2.70 -9.84
CA PHE A 133 -13.02 -2.98 -9.30
C PHE A 133 -14.12 -2.43 -10.21
N ALA A 134 -14.02 -1.16 -10.60
CA ALA A 134 -15.03 -0.52 -11.44
C ALA A 134 -15.11 -1.15 -12.84
N ASP A 135 -13.96 -1.33 -13.49
CA ASP A 135 -13.82 -1.99 -14.79
C ASP A 135 -14.42 -3.42 -14.76
N GLY A 136 -14.04 -4.22 -13.76
CA GLY A 136 -14.58 -5.57 -13.59
C GLY A 136 -16.10 -5.59 -13.42
N VAL A 137 -16.66 -4.68 -12.61
CA VAL A 137 -18.11 -4.60 -12.41
C VAL A 137 -18.82 -4.11 -13.67
N PHE A 138 -18.33 -3.07 -14.32
CA PHE A 138 -18.93 -2.52 -15.55
C PHE A 138 -18.90 -3.55 -16.68
N MET A 139 -17.74 -4.15 -16.93
CA MET A 139 -17.59 -5.18 -17.96
C MET A 139 -18.49 -6.39 -17.68
N ALA A 140 -18.58 -6.86 -16.43
CA ALA A 140 -19.49 -7.95 -16.07
C ALA A 140 -20.96 -7.60 -16.31
N VAL A 141 -21.41 -6.43 -15.84
CA VAL A 141 -22.80 -5.99 -15.97
C VAL A 141 -23.16 -5.80 -17.45
N ILE A 142 -22.34 -5.11 -18.23
CA ILE A 142 -22.62 -4.85 -19.64
C ILE A 142 -22.59 -6.16 -20.44
N ALA A 143 -21.66 -7.07 -20.17
CA ALA A 143 -21.61 -8.37 -20.85
C ALA A 143 -22.84 -9.23 -20.53
N ILE A 144 -23.24 -9.33 -19.26
CA ILE A 144 -24.44 -10.07 -18.85
C ILE A 144 -25.71 -9.47 -19.46
N VAL A 145 -25.86 -8.14 -19.43
CA VAL A 145 -26.99 -7.45 -20.06
C VAL A 145 -26.98 -7.65 -21.59
N GLY A 146 -25.81 -7.60 -22.20
CA GLY A 146 -25.61 -7.87 -23.63
C GLY A 146 -26.05 -9.28 -24.02
N MET A 147 -25.58 -10.30 -23.30
CA MET A 147 -26.01 -11.69 -23.47
C MET A 147 -27.53 -11.81 -23.31
N TRP A 148 -28.08 -11.24 -22.24
CA TRP A 148 -29.51 -11.30 -21.95
C TRP A 148 -30.35 -10.67 -23.06
N SER A 149 -29.87 -9.56 -23.65
CA SER A 149 -30.55 -8.89 -24.76
C SER A 149 -30.56 -9.69 -26.07
N LEU A 150 -29.58 -10.57 -26.29
CA LEU A 150 -29.51 -11.42 -27.48
C LEU A 150 -30.37 -12.67 -27.35
N SER A 151 -30.31 -13.35 -26.20
CA SER A 151 -31.16 -14.52 -25.90
C SER A 151 -31.17 -14.79 -24.38
N PRO A 152 -32.28 -14.50 -23.67
CA PRO A 152 -32.39 -14.78 -22.24
C PRO A 152 -32.20 -16.27 -21.92
N ARG A 153 -32.74 -17.14 -22.77
CA ARG A 153 -32.67 -18.60 -22.60
C ARG A 153 -31.22 -19.10 -22.69
N LEU A 154 -30.50 -18.71 -23.74
CA LEU A 154 -29.10 -19.13 -23.90
C LEU A 154 -28.19 -18.53 -22.81
N SER A 155 -28.46 -17.28 -22.41
CA SER A 155 -27.74 -16.61 -21.33
C SER A 155 -27.85 -17.36 -20.01
N LEU A 156 -29.04 -17.82 -19.63
CA LEU A 156 -29.26 -18.54 -18.39
C LEU A 156 -28.41 -19.82 -18.34
N TYR A 157 -28.40 -20.59 -19.44
CA TYR A 157 -27.60 -21.81 -19.52
C TYR A 157 -26.10 -21.53 -19.54
N ALA A 158 -25.65 -20.53 -20.31
CA ALA A 158 -24.24 -20.17 -20.44
C ALA A 158 -23.64 -19.62 -19.14
N LEU A 159 -24.42 -18.89 -18.34
CA LEU A 159 -23.98 -18.31 -17.08
C LEU A 159 -24.06 -19.29 -15.89
N LEU A 160 -24.83 -20.37 -16.01
CA LEU A 160 -25.05 -21.35 -14.94
C LEU A 160 -23.75 -21.97 -14.36
N PRO A 161 -22.69 -22.23 -15.16
CA PRO A 161 -21.41 -22.68 -14.61
C PRO A 161 -20.64 -21.62 -13.82
N LEU A 162 -20.81 -20.32 -14.09
CA LEU A 162 -19.97 -19.26 -13.50
C LEU A 162 -20.08 -19.13 -11.97
N PRO A 163 -21.26 -19.26 -11.33
CA PRO A 163 -21.37 -19.33 -9.87
C PRO A 163 -20.48 -20.39 -9.22
N PHE A 164 -20.20 -21.51 -9.90
CA PHE A 164 -19.30 -22.54 -9.39
C PHE A 164 -17.85 -22.05 -9.28
N VAL A 165 -17.42 -21.11 -10.12
CA VAL A 165 -16.11 -20.48 -9.97
C VAL A 165 -16.04 -19.71 -8.66
N SER A 166 -17.06 -18.93 -8.30
CA SER A 166 -17.07 -18.18 -7.04
C SER A 166 -16.99 -19.11 -5.82
N VAL A 167 -17.72 -20.25 -5.87
CA VAL A 167 -17.65 -21.28 -4.82
C VAL A 167 -16.25 -21.90 -4.77
N PHE A 168 -15.68 -22.28 -5.92
CA PHE A 168 -14.34 -22.84 -6.01
C PHE A 168 -13.27 -21.87 -5.46
N VAL A 169 -13.28 -20.61 -5.90
CA VAL A 169 -12.36 -19.56 -5.44
C VAL A 169 -12.45 -19.40 -3.92
N ARG A 170 -13.65 -19.43 -3.34
CA ARG A 170 -13.84 -19.32 -1.88
C ARG A 170 -13.24 -20.52 -1.14
N LEU A 171 -13.49 -21.74 -1.62
CA LEU A 171 -13.01 -22.97 -0.97
C LEU A 171 -11.49 -23.11 -1.11
N ALA A 172 -10.97 -22.93 -2.32
CA ALA A 172 -9.54 -23.02 -2.63
C ALA A 172 -8.77 -21.87 -1.96
N GLY A 173 -9.33 -20.66 -1.92
CA GLY A 173 -8.75 -19.52 -1.21
C GLY A 173 -8.56 -19.77 0.28
N LYS A 174 -9.48 -20.46 0.96
CA LYS A 174 -9.33 -20.85 2.37
C LYS A 174 -8.16 -21.81 2.58
N GLN A 175 -7.96 -22.76 1.66
CA GLN A 175 -6.84 -23.71 1.70
C GLN A 175 -5.51 -23.00 1.44
N ILE A 176 -5.45 -22.12 0.42
CA ILE A 176 -4.28 -21.29 0.13
C ILE A 176 -3.89 -20.49 1.35
N HIS A 177 -4.84 -19.76 1.96
CA HIS A 177 -4.54 -18.92 3.11
C HIS A 177 -3.90 -19.71 4.27
N ARG A 178 -4.41 -20.91 4.56
CA ARG A 178 -3.87 -21.77 5.62
C ARG A 178 -2.44 -22.25 5.30
N ARG A 179 -2.18 -22.71 4.07
CA ARG A 179 -0.83 -23.19 3.69
C ARG A 179 0.18 -22.05 3.55
N PHE A 180 -0.27 -20.93 3.00
CA PHE A 180 0.53 -19.72 2.86
C PHE A 180 0.94 -19.17 4.23
N LYS A 181 0.04 -19.21 5.23
CA LYS A 181 0.40 -18.83 6.61
C LYS A 181 1.53 -19.71 7.16
N LYS A 182 1.43 -21.04 7.02
CA LYS A 182 2.50 -21.96 7.45
C LYS A 182 3.83 -21.67 6.75
N LEU A 183 3.79 -21.42 5.44
CA LEU A 183 4.98 -21.04 4.66
C LEU A 183 5.58 -19.73 5.18
N GLN A 184 4.75 -18.74 5.51
CA GLN A 184 5.19 -17.46 6.03
C GLN A 184 5.82 -17.59 7.42
N ASP A 185 5.22 -18.38 8.31
CA ASP A 185 5.77 -18.68 9.63
C ASP A 185 7.16 -19.35 9.49
N TYR A 186 7.28 -20.38 8.64
CA TYR A 186 8.56 -21.07 8.39
C TYR A 186 9.60 -20.20 7.68
N SER A 187 9.18 -19.25 6.84
CA SER A 187 10.07 -18.29 6.18
C SER A 187 10.80 -17.42 7.21
N GLY A 188 10.11 -17.05 8.31
CA GLY A 188 10.71 -16.37 9.46
C GLY A 188 11.82 -17.20 10.09
N ASP A 189 11.52 -18.45 10.46
CA ASP A 189 12.48 -19.38 11.08
C ASP A 189 13.68 -19.65 10.15
N PHE A 190 13.43 -19.83 8.85
CA PHE A 190 14.47 -20.05 7.84
C PHE A 190 15.38 -18.83 7.70
N THR A 191 14.80 -17.63 7.66
CA THR A 191 15.56 -16.36 7.59
C THR A 191 16.42 -16.17 8.84
N GLU A 192 15.89 -16.48 10.01
CA GLU A 192 16.62 -16.37 11.28
C GLU A 192 17.81 -17.34 11.32
N LYS A 193 17.61 -18.57 10.83
CA LYS A 193 18.70 -19.55 10.69
C LYS A 193 19.82 -19.06 9.76
N VAL A 194 19.47 -18.42 8.63
CA VAL A 194 20.44 -17.80 7.72
C VAL A 194 21.22 -16.70 8.47
N ARG A 195 20.50 -15.83 9.18
CA ARG A 195 21.09 -14.73 9.96
C ARG A 195 22.07 -15.24 11.01
N GLU A 196 21.70 -16.27 11.76
CA GLU A 196 22.55 -16.92 12.77
C GLU A 196 23.82 -17.52 12.15
N CYS A 197 23.71 -18.20 11.00
CA CYS A 197 24.86 -18.77 10.31
C CYS A 197 25.84 -17.69 9.82
N ILE A 198 25.33 -16.57 9.30
CA ILE A 198 26.18 -15.46 8.82
C ILE A 198 26.86 -14.75 10.00
N ALA A 199 26.10 -14.43 11.05
CA ALA A 199 26.65 -13.79 12.25
C ALA A 199 27.67 -14.69 12.97
N GLY A 200 27.40 -15.99 13.01
CA GLY A 200 28.21 -17.02 13.65
C GLY A 200 29.32 -17.61 12.78
N VAL A 201 29.56 -17.09 11.56
CA VAL A 201 30.48 -17.72 10.59
C VAL A 201 31.90 -17.93 11.17
N ARG A 202 32.38 -17.01 12.01
CA ARG A 202 33.68 -17.14 12.69
C ARG A 202 33.69 -18.31 13.67
N VAL A 203 32.61 -18.50 14.44
CA VAL A 203 32.47 -19.61 15.39
C VAL A 203 32.42 -20.93 14.63
N ILE A 204 31.59 -21.01 13.58
CA ILE A 204 31.45 -22.23 12.76
C ILE A 204 32.81 -22.66 12.19
N LYS A 205 33.58 -21.72 11.65
CA LYS A 205 34.94 -21.98 11.12
C LYS A 205 35.93 -22.35 12.21
N SER A 206 35.90 -21.66 13.36
CA SER A 206 36.83 -21.92 14.47
C SER A 206 36.70 -23.34 15.05
N PHE A 207 35.50 -23.91 15.01
CA PHE A 207 35.23 -25.29 15.45
C PHE A 207 35.23 -26.31 14.30
N ALA A 208 35.54 -25.90 13.06
CA ALA A 208 35.51 -26.76 11.85
C ALA A 208 34.19 -27.54 11.68
N ARG A 209 33.04 -26.89 11.96
CA ARG A 209 31.70 -27.52 11.94
C ARG A 209 30.88 -27.19 10.69
N GLU A 210 31.48 -26.70 9.61
CA GLU A 210 30.81 -26.25 8.39
C GLU A 210 29.86 -27.32 7.82
N ARG A 211 30.32 -28.57 7.70
CA ARG A 211 29.50 -29.67 7.16
C ARG A 211 28.25 -29.95 7.99
N THR A 212 28.33 -29.77 9.31
CA THR A 212 27.19 -30.00 10.22
C THR A 212 26.14 -28.92 10.01
N PHE A 213 26.56 -27.67 9.93
CA PHE A 213 25.68 -26.54 9.65
C PHE A 213 25.09 -26.60 8.24
N LEU A 214 25.88 -26.98 7.23
CA LEU A 214 25.38 -27.16 5.86
C LEU A 214 24.29 -28.23 5.76
N ARG A 215 24.45 -29.38 6.44
CA ARG A 215 23.39 -30.41 6.50
C ARG A 215 22.12 -29.90 7.18
N SER A 216 22.28 -29.19 8.29
CA SER A 216 21.15 -28.58 8.99
C SER A 216 20.44 -27.54 8.12
N PHE A 217 21.21 -26.70 7.42
CA PHE A 217 20.69 -25.70 6.48
C PHE A 217 19.95 -26.36 5.32
N ASP A 218 20.51 -27.40 4.71
CA ASP A 218 19.89 -28.15 3.62
C ASP A 218 18.54 -28.76 4.06
N ALA A 219 18.48 -29.37 5.24
CA ALA A 219 17.22 -29.88 5.79
C ALA A 219 16.13 -28.79 5.93
N SER A 220 16.51 -27.59 6.39
CA SER A 220 15.57 -26.47 6.46
C SER A 220 15.19 -25.92 5.09
N SER A 221 16.13 -25.89 4.14
CA SER A 221 15.87 -25.49 2.76
C SER A 221 14.88 -26.44 2.09
N GLN A 222 15.04 -27.75 2.26
CA GLN A 222 14.13 -28.77 1.72
C GLN A 222 12.72 -28.63 2.29
N GLU A 223 12.59 -28.34 3.59
CA GLU A 223 11.29 -28.07 4.21
C GLU A 223 10.65 -26.79 3.66
N TYR A 224 11.42 -25.71 3.50
CA TYR A 224 10.95 -24.48 2.87
C TYR A 224 10.47 -24.71 1.43
N ILE A 225 11.22 -25.52 0.65
CA ILE A 225 10.84 -25.94 -0.70
C ILE A 225 9.54 -26.76 -0.66
N ARG A 226 9.43 -27.73 0.25
CA ARG A 226 8.23 -28.56 0.41
C ARG A 226 6.98 -27.70 0.66
N LEU A 227 7.07 -26.74 1.58
CA LEU A 227 5.96 -25.83 1.89
C LEU A 227 5.60 -24.93 0.70
N ASN A 228 6.59 -24.43 -0.05
CA ASN A 228 6.35 -23.70 -1.30
C ASN A 228 5.64 -24.58 -2.32
N LEU A 229 6.07 -25.83 -2.50
CA LEU A 229 5.43 -26.78 -3.42
C LEU A 229 3.99 -27.11 -2.99
N GLU A 230 3.69 -27.18 -1.69
CA GLU A 230 2.32 -27.37 -1.22
C GLU A 230 1.38 -26.21 -1.56
N VAL A 231 1.89 -24.97 -1.51
CA VAL A 231 1.15 -23.77 -1.94
C VAL A 231 1.00 -23.79 -3.47
N ALA A 232 2.08 -24.03 -4.19
CA ALA A 232 2.11 -24.08 -5.65
C ALA A 232 1.15 -25.14 -6.21
N LYS A 233 1.05 -26.31 -5.59
CA LYS A 233 0.10 -27.38 -5.98
C LYS A 233 -1.38 -26.95 -5.92
N ILE A 234 -1.76 -26.10 -4.96
CA ILE A 234 -3.13 -25.57 -4.92
C ILE A 234 -3.30 -24.48 -5.96
N GLN A 235 -2.32 -23.58 -6.07
CA GLN A 235 -2.35 -22.48 -7.03
C GLN A 235 -2.39 -23.00 -8.47
N SER A 236 -1.67 -24.08 -8.80
CA SER A 236 -1.63 -24.66 -10.15
C SER A 236 -2.98 -25.20 -10.63
N ILE A 237 -3.93 -25.43 -9.72
CA ILE A 237 -5.28 -25.92 -10.05
C ILE A 237 -6.23 -24.76 -10.37
N PHE A 238 -5.92 -23.51 -10.01
CA PHE A 238 -6.81 -22.37 -10.20
C PHE A 238 -7.14 -22.11 -11.67
N ASP A 239 -6.11 -21.81 -12.48
CA ASP A 239 -6.33 -21.45 -13.88
C ASP A 239 -6.96 -22.60 -14.68
N PRO A 240 -6.51 -23.86 -14.56
CA PRO A 240 -7.16 -24.98 -15.23
C PRO A 240 -8.62 -25.19 -14.81
N THR A 241 -8.96 -24.99 -13.55
CA THR A 241 -10.35 -25.17 -13.07
C THR A 241 -11.25 -24.04 -13.59
N ILE A 242 -10.78 -22.79 -13.56
CA ILE A 242 -11.52 -21.66 -14.13
C ILE A 242 -11.71 -21.86 -15.63
N ALA A 243 -10.66 -22.26 -16.34
CA ALA A 243 -10.72 -22.55 -17.77
C ALA A 243 -11.66 -23.72 -18.08
N ALA A 244 -11.68 -24.78 -17.26
CA ALA A 244 -12.60 -25.91 -17.42
C ALA A 244 -14.06 -25.49 -17.22
N ILE A 245 -14.36 -24.66 -16.21
CA ILE A 245 -15.71 -24.13 -15.97
C ILE A 245 -16.15 -23.21 -17.12
N ALA A 246 -15.27 -22.33 -17.59
CA ALA A 246 -15.52 -21.51 -18.78
C ALA A 246 -15.70 -22.36 -20.05
N GLY A 247 -14.94 -23.46 -20.17
CA GLY A 247 -15.06 -24.44 -21.24
C GLY A 247 -16.41 -25.17 -21.22
N ILE A 248 -16.95 -25.47 -20.04
CA ILE A 248 -18.32 -26.00 -19.90
C ILE A 248 -19.34 -24.96 -20.37
N SER A 249 -19.20 -23.69 -19.98
CA SER A 249 -20.05 -22.61 -20.50
C SER A 249 -19.98 -22.51 -22.03
N LEU A 250 -18.79 -22.63 -22.62
CA LEU A 250 -18.60 -22.63 -24.06
C LEU A 250 -19.25 -23.85 -24.73
N LEU A 251 -19.11 -25.04 -24.14
CA LEU A 251 -19.75 -26.26 -24.63
C LEU A 251 -21.28 -26.15 -24.62
N ILE A 252 -21.84 -25.56 -23.56
CA ILE A 252 -23.27 -25.27 -23.47
C ILE A 252 -23.71 -24.31 -24.59
N ILE A 253 -22.94 -23.25 -24.84
CA ILE A 253 -23.20 -22.33 -25.96
C ILE A 253 -23.14 -23.09 -27.27
N LEU A 254 -22.14 -23.96 -27.49
CA LEU A 254 -21.98 -24.72 -28.73
C LEU A 254 -23.15 -25.69 -28.96
N LEU A 255 -23.56 -26.44 -27.94
CA LEU A 255 -24.64 -27.42 -28.05
C LEU A 255 -26.01 -26.73 -28.19
N ILE A 256 -26.40 -25.92 -27.20
CA ILE A 256 -27.73 -25.31 -27.16
C ILE A 256 -27.81 -24.15 -28.15
N GLY A 257 -26.80 -23.28 -28.18
CA GLY A 257 -26.76 -22.16 -29.12
C GLY A 257 -26.62 -22.63 -30.58
N GLY A 258 -25.83 -23.69 -30.83
CA GLY A 258 -25.73 -24.30 -32.15
C GLY A 258 -27.06 -24.88 -32.62
N GLU A 259 -27.76 -25.64 -31.76
CA GLU A 259 -29.12 -26.12 -32.04
C GLU A 259 -30.08 -24.96 -32.33
N MET A 260 -30.02 -23.88 -31.53
CA MET A 260 -30.84 -22.69 -31.73
C MET A 260 -30.57 -21.97 -33.06
N VAL A 261 -29.31 -21.96 -33.54
CA VAL A 261 -28.93 -21.43 -34.85
C VAL A 261 -29.48 -22.33 -35.97
N ILE A 262 -29.31 -23.65 -35.85
CA ILE A 262 -29.79 -24.63 -36.84
C ILE A 262 -31.32 -24.58 -36.96
N ALA A 263 -32.02 -24.41 -35.83
CA ALA A 263 -33.46 -24.26 -35.77
C ALA A 263 -33.96 -22.87 -36.26
N GLY A 264 -33.05 -21.94 -36.61
CA GLY A 264 -33.39 -20.59 -37.08
C GLY A 264 -33.93 -19.67 -35.98
N THR A 265 -33.81 -20.04 -34.71
CA THR A 265 -34.32 -19.22 -33.59
C THR A 265 -33.41 -18.04 -33.25
N ILE A 266 -32.11 -18.15 -33.55
CA ILE A 266 -31.13 -17.06 -33.45
C ILE A 266 -30.24 -17.06 -34.69
N PRO A 267 -29.77 -15.88 -35.13
CA PRO A 267 -28.79 -15.79 -36.22
C PRO A 267 -27.39 -16.25 -35.76
N ILE A 268 -26.56 -16.68 -36.70
CA ILE A 268 -25.19 -17.13 -36.42
C ILE A 268 -24.32 -16.03 -35.81
N GLY A 269 -24.59 -14.77 -36.15
CA GLY A 269 -23.93 -13.61 -35.58
C GLY A 269 -24.20 -13.43 -34.09
N HIS A 270 -25.41 -13.75 -33.61
CA HIS A 270 -25.70 -13.76 -32.18
C HIS A 270 -24.86 -14.82 -31.47
N PHE A 271 -24.72 -16.01 -32.06
CA PHE A 271 -23.88 -17.08 -31.51
C PHE A 271 -22.40 -16.64 -31.37
N VAL A 272 -21.85 -15.99 -32.40
CA VAL A 272 -20.48 -15.43 -32.36
C VAL A 272 -20.34 -14.35 -31.28
N ALA A 273 -21.31 -13.44 -31.17
CA ALA A 273 -21.32 -12.40 -30.15
C ALA A 273 -21.40 -12.99 -28.73
N PHE A 274 -22.19 -14.04 -28.52
CA PHE A 274 -22.30 -14.76 -27.25
C PHE A 274 -20.96 -15.33 -26.78
N ASN A 275 -20.19 -15.95 -27.69
CA ASN A 275 -18.88 -16.50 -27.35
C ASN A 275 -17.90 -15.39 -26.90
N ALA A 276 -17.88 -14.26 -27.61
CA ALA A 276 -17.07 -13.12 -27.24
C ALA A 276 -17.48 -12.50 -25.89
N TYR A 277 -18.78 -12.42 -25.59
CA TYR A 277 -19.28 -11.98 -24.29
C TYR A 277 -18.90 -12.94 -23.17
N LEU A 278 -19.01 -14.25 -23.37
CA LEU A 278 -18.55 -15.22 -22.39
C LEU A 278 -17.04 -15.07 -22.11
N GLY A 279 -16.23 -14.93 -23.17
CA GLY A 279 -14.79 -14.68 -23.03
C GLY A 279 -14.47 -13.40 -22.25
N SER A 280 -15.25 -12.34 -22.46
CA SER A 280 -15.07 -11.07 -21.74
C SER A 280 -15.34 -11.15 -20.24
N LEU A 281 -16.15 -12.14 -19.80
CA LEU A 281 -16.45 -12.36 -18.39
C LEU A 281 -15.28 -12.98 -17.60
N ALA A 282 -14.26 -13.52 -18.26
CA ALA A 282 -13.08 -14.07 -17.58
C ALA A 282 -12.30 -13.00 -16.78
N TRP A 283 -12.19 -11.78 -17.33
CA TRP A 283 -11.46 -10.69 -16.67
C TRP A 283 -12.14 -10.21 -15.37
N PRO A 284 -13.46 -9.88 -15.34
CA PRO A 284 -14.17 -9.52 -14.13
C PRO A 284 -13.99 -10.48 -12.94
N MET A 285 -13.90 -11.78 -13.22
CA MET A 285 -13.71 -12.80 -12.18
C MET A 285 -12.35 -12.65 -11.49
N THR A 286 -11.29 -12.38 -12.25
CA THR A 286 -9.95 -12.12 -11.75
C THR A 286 -9.84 -10.72 -11.12
N ALA A 287 -10.47 -9.73 -11.75
CA ALA A 287 -10.47 -8.34 -11.34
C ALA A 287 -10.97 -8.17 -9.89
N PHE A 288 -12.06 -8.86 -9.52
CA PHE A 288 -12.60 -8.80 -8.16
C PHE A 288 -11.58 -9.23 -7.09
N GLY A 289 -10.82 -10.31 -7.35
CA GLY A 289 -9.78 -10.79 -6.44
C GLY A 289 -8.61 -9.81 -6.29
N LEU A 290 -8.12 -9.27 -7.42
CA LEU A 290 -7.04 -8.28 -7.44
C LEU A 290 -7.46 -6.97 -6.74
N ALA A 291 -8.65 -6.46 -7.07
CA ALA A 291 -9.20 -5.26 -6.46
C ALA A 291 -9.33 -5.39 -4.94
N LEU A 292 -9.89 -6.51 -4.46
CA LEU A 292 -10.04 -6.78 -3.03
C LEU A 292 -8.67 -6.78 -2.33
N ASN A 293 -7.67 -7.41 -2.94
CA ASN A 293 -6.32 -7.45 -2.39
C ASN A 293 -5.68 -6.05 -2.28
N PHE A 294 -5.81 -5.20 -3.30
CA PHE A 294 -5.33 -3.81 -3.24
C PHE A 294 -6.05 -3.01 -2.16
N VAL A 295 -7.39 -3.09 -2.10
CA VAL A 295 -8.19 -2.36 -1.11
C VAL A 295 -7.86 -2.80 0.33
N GLN A 296 -7.69 -4.10 0.57
CA GLN A 296 -7.32 -4.63 1.88
C GLN A 296 -5.93 -4.14 2.32
N ARG A 297 -4.93 -4.24 1.44
CA ARG A 297 -3.57 -3.73 1.72
C ARG A 297 -3.57 -2.24 1.99
N GLY A 298 -4.23 -1.45 1.13
CA GLY A 298 -4.35 0.00 1.32
C GLY A 298 -5.06 0.38 2.62
N ARG A 299 -6.09 -0.36 3.04
CA ARG A 299 -6.78 -0.12 4.33
C ARG A 299 -5.86 -0.38 5.53
N ALA A 300 -5.08 -1.46 5.51
CA ALA A 300 -4.14 -1.77 6.58
C ALA A 300 -3.04 -0.69 6.69
N SER A 301 -2.43 -0.31 5.58
CA SER A 301 -1.43 0.75 5.53
C SER A 301 -2.00 2.13 5.89
N ALA A 302 -3.22 2.44 5.45
CA ALA A 302 -3.89 3.68 5.85
C ALA A 302 -4.16 3.76 7.36
N ARG A 303 -4.46 2.64 8.02
CA ARG A 303 -4.61 2.59 9.48
C ARG A 303 -3.28 2.87 10.15
N ARG A 304 -2.21 2.17 9.76
CA ARG A 304 -0.85 2.39 10.26
C ARG A 304 -0.38 3.84 10.12
N ILE A 305 -0.59 4.47 8.96
CA ILE A 305 -0.26 5.88 8.74
C ILE A 305 -1.08 6.80 9.66
N ASN A 306 -2.38 6.54 9.82
CA ASN A 306 -3.22 7.33 10.73
C ASN A 306 -2.77 7.20 12.18
N ASP A 307 -2.42 5.98 12.62
CA ASP A 307 -1.95 5.72 13.98
C ASP A 307 -0.64 6.48 14.24
N LEU A 308 0.27 6.50 13.25
CA LEU A 308 1.49 7.32 13.31
C LEU A 308 1.18 8.82 13.38
N LEU A 309 0.33 9.32 12.48
CA LEU A 309 -0.05 10.74 12.43
C LEU A 309 -0.87 11.21 13.65
N ALA A 310 -1.44 10.28 14.42
CA ALA A 310 -2.16 10.58 15.65
C ALA A 310 -1.22 10.87 16.83
N ILE A 311 0.05 10.47 16.74
CA ILE A 311 1.04 10.68 17.80
C ILE A 311 1.33 12.17 17.93
N ARG A 312 1.25 12.68 19.15
CA ARG A 312 1.54 14.09 19.45
C ARG A 312 2.91 14.18 20.11
N PRO A 313 3.69 15.24 19.82
CA PRO A 313 4.92 15.50 20.53
C PRO A 313 4.62 15.67 22.03
N GLN A 314 5.47 15.08 22.86
CA GLN A 314 5.39 15.17 24.32
C GLN A 314 5.81 16.57 24.78
N ILE A 315 6.87 17.11 24.16
CA ILE A 315 7.39 18.44 24.46
C ILE A 315 6.54 19.48 23.72
N LYS A 316 5.85 20.33 24.47
CA LYS A 316 4.95 21.36 23.93
C LYS A 316 5.45 22.75 24.28
N GLU A 317 5.27 23.66 23.35
CA GLU A 317 5.44 25.09 23.61
C GLU A 317 4.27 25.56 24.49
N LYS A 318 4.57 26.25 25.60
CA LYS A 318 3.52 26.90 26.40
C LYS A 318 2.92 28.06 25.61
N SER A 319 1.64 28.34 25.84
CA SER A 319 0.92 29.43 25.20
C SER A 319 0.34 30.38 26.25
N PRO A 320 0.66 31.69 26.23
CA PRO A 320 1.65 32.33 25.35
C PRO A 320 3.11 31.99 25.77
N PRO A 321 4.04 31.83 24.82
CA PRO A 321 5.45 31.66 25.14
C PRO A 321 6.07 33.00 25.59
N ARG A 322 7.09 32.93 26.44
CA ARG A 322 7.92 34.08 26.82
C ARG A 322 9.07 34.28 25.82
N PRO A 323 9.49 35.53 25.55
CA PRO A 323 10.66 35.81 24.73
C PRO A 323 11.95 35.37 25.44
N PHE A 324 13.05 35.23 24.69
CA PHE A 324 14.36 34.96 25.30
C PHE A 324 14.86 36.22 26.05
N PRO A 325 15.30 36.13 27.32
CA PRO A 325 15.93 37.24 28.02
C PRO A 325 17.21 37.69 27.31
N GLU A 326 17.41 39.00 27.11
CA GLU A 326 18.64 39.54 26.48
C GLU A 326 19.89 39.35 27.35
N GLU A 327 19.71 39.44 28.67
CA GLU A 327 20.74 39.22 29.67
C GLU A 327 20.27 38.22 30.72
N GLY A 328 21.20 37.44 31.26
CA GLY A 328 20.87 36.41 32.22
C GLY A 328 22.01 35.43 32.48
N HIS A 329 22.02 34.90 33.70
CA HIS A 329 22.81 33.73 34.05
C HIS A 329 21.95 32.46 33.91
N LEU A 330 22.60 31.33 33.65
CA LEU A 330 21.95 30.02 33.64
C LEU A 330 21.94 29.48 35.07
N GLN A 331 20.76 29.25 35.62
CA GLN A 331 20.55 28.73 36.95
C GLN A 331 19.97 27.31 36.87
N ILE A 332 20.62 26.35 37.51
CA ILE A 332 20.14 24.99 37.68
C ILE A 332 19.94 24.73 39.17
N ASN A 333 18.75 24.30 39.56
CA ASN A 333 18.38 24.06 40.95
C ASN A 333 17.84 22.64 41.12
N GLU A 334 18.53 21.82 41.92
CA GLU A 334 18.13 20.46 42.31
C GLU A 334 17.73 19.56 41.13
N LEU A 335 18.39 19.73 39.98
CA LEU A 335 18.04 19.02 38.75
C LEU A 335 18.31 17.53 38.90
N SER A 336 17.22 16.76 38.94
CA SER A 336 17.23 15.30 38.88
C SER A 336 16.45 14.85 37.66
N TYR A 337 16.99 13.90 36.90
CA TYR A 337 16.34 13.42 35.67
C TYR A 337 16.47 11.92 35.50
N GLN A 338 15.42 11.29 35.00
CA GLN A 338 15.34 9.86 34.69
C GLN A 338 14.71 9.70 33.31
N TYR A 339 15.31 8.87 32.46
CA TYR A 339 14.73 8.52 31.17
C TYR A 339 13.50 7.61 31.36
N ASP A 340 12.51 7.76 30.48
CA ASP A 340 11.36 6.84 30.39
C ASP A 340 11.83 5.38 30.32
N GLY A 341 11.45 4.56 31.31
CA GLY A 341 11.80 3.13 31.36
C GLY A 341 13.20 2.82 31.90
N GLY A 342 13.99 3.82 32.30
CA GLY A 342 15.26 3.60 32.99
C GLY A 342 15.04 3.17 34.44
N ALA A 343 15.84 2.22 34.94
CA ALA A 343 15.77 1.77 36.34
C ALA A 343 16.37 2.79 37.33
N GLU A 344 17.33 3.60 36.88
CA GLU A 344 18.05 4.58 37.69
C GLU A 344 17.97 5.99 37.10
N ARG A 345 18.16 6.99 37.95
CA ARG A 345 18.21 8.40 37.53
C ARG A 345 19.54 8.65 36.81
N ALA A 346 19.48 9.40 35.71
CA ALA A 346 20.65 9.81 34.96
C ALA A 346 21.36 11.03 35.59
N LEU A 347 20.63 11.85 36.35
CA LEU A 347 21.15 13.02 37.09
C LEU A 347 20.51 13.06 38.48
N HIS A 348 21.28 13.47 39.48
CA HIS A 348 20.88 13.53 40.88
C HIS A 348 21.19 14.91 41.48
N GLY A 349 20.16 15.70 41.77
CA GLY A 349 20.25 16.93 42.58
C GLY A 349 21.32 17.93 42.10
N ILE A 350 21.43 18.17 40.80
CA ILE A 350 22.44 19.09 40.28
C ILE A 350 22.02 20.53 40.55
N SER A 351 22.85 21.27 41.27
CA SER A 351 22.64 22.69 41.56
C SER A 351 23.89 23.47 41.13
N LEU A 352 23.76 24.37 40.17
CA LEU A 352 24.86 25.20 39.65
C LEU A 352 24.34 26.51 39.04
N SER A 353 25.18 27.54 39.08
CA SER A 353 24.91 28.85 38.46
C SER A 353 26.06 29.20 37.52
N ILE A 354 25.74 29.52 36.26
CA ILE A 354 26.73 29.89 35.23
C ILE A 354 26.49 31.37 34.87
N PRO A 355 27.38 32.29 35.30
CA PRO A 355 27.31 33.70 34.93
C PRO A 355 27.34 33.90 33.42
N GLN A 356 26.75 35.01 32.96
CA GLN A 356 26.88 35.43 31.58
C GLN A 356 28.36 35.64 31.20
N ASN A 357 28.72 35.32 29.95
CA ASN A 357 30.10 35.43 29.43
C ASN A 357 31.15 34.59 30.19
N SER A 358 30.74 33.50 30.83
CA SER A 358 31.63 32.55 31.48
C SER A 358 31.60 31.17 30.81
N SER A 359 32.65 30.39 31.04
CA SER A 359 32.78 29.02 30.52
C SER A 359 32.77 28.01 31.66
N LEU A 360 31.97 26.95 31.53
CA LEU A 360 31.93 25.83 32.47
C LEU A 360 32.52 24.58 31.81
N GLY A 361 33.56 24.01 32.43
CA GLY A 361 34.08 22.70 32.07
C GLY A 361 33.43 21.59 32.89
N ILE A 362 32.87 20.57 32.23
CA ILE A 362 32.26 19.40 32.89
C ILE A 362 33.10 18.16 32.58
N ILE A 363 33.66 17.54 33.61
CA ILE A 363 34.54 16.36 33.50
C ILE A 363 33.89 15.19 34.26
N GLY A 364 34.00 13.97 33.72
CA GLY A 364 33.51 12.77 34.39
C GLY A 364 33.62 11.52 33.52
N LEU A 365 33.48 10.35 34.15
CA LEU A 365 33.54 9.04 33.50
C LEU A 365 32.47 8.86 32.41
N VAL A 366 32.69 7.96 31.46
CA VAL A 366 31.66 7.58 30.47
C VAL A 366 30.41 7.09 31.21
N GLY A 367 29.23 7.54 30.77
CA GLY A 367 27.96 7.22 31.43
C GLY A 367 27.56 8.12 32.61
N SER A 368 28.40 9.07 33.03
CA SER A 368 28.10 9.96 34.17
C SER A 368 26.99 11.02 33.95
N GLY A 369 26.16 10.89 32.91
CA GLY A 369 25.06 11.83 32.63
C GLY A 369 25.42 13.13 31.90
N LYS A 370 26.69 13.37 31.53
CA LYS A 370 27.15 14.61 30.85
C LYS A 370 26.31 14.99 29.62
N SER A 371 26.13 14.04 28.69
CA SER A 371 25.33 14.26 27.49
C SER A 371 23.86 14.52 27.83
N THR A 372 23.33 13.87 28.87
CA THR A 372 21.96 14.11 29.36
C THR A 372 21.78 15.54 29.84
N LEU A 373 22.73 16.08 30.61
CA LEU A 373 22.71 17.47 31.03
C LEU A 373 22.70 18.43 29.83
N CYS A 374 23.55 18.21 28.83
CA CYS A 374 23.55 19.01 27.60
C CYS A 374 22.20 18.93 26.86
N HIS A 375 21.58 17.75 26.77
CA HIS A 375 20.27 17.58 26.12
C HIS A 375 19.14 18.32 26.86
N LEU A 376 19.18 18.36 28.19
CA LEU A 376 18.21 19.10 29.01
C LEU A 376 18.38 20.62 28.86
N LEU A 377 19.63 21.10 28.84
CA LEU A 377 19.94 22.52 28.63
C LEU A 377 19.56 22.99 27.23
N ALA A 378 19.76 22.14 26.21
CA ALA A 378 19.31 22.37 24.84
C ALA A 378 17.80 22.15 24.64
N ARG A 379 17.07 21.74 25.69
CA ARG A 379 15.65 21.36 25.66
C ARG A 379 15.32 20.38 24.53
N LEU A 380 16.26 19.48 24.21
CA LEU A 380 15.99 18.28 23.38
C LEU A 380 15.16 17.27 24.16
N ILE A 381 15.23 17.37 25.50
CA ILE A 381 14.35 16.71 26.45
C ILE A 381 13.91 17.80 27.44
N ASP A 382 12.65 17.78 27.89
CA ASP A 382 12.15 18.78 28.83
C ASP A 382 12.74 18.52 30.23
N PRO A 383 13.37 19.53 30.88
CA PRO A 383 13.75 19.41 32.28
C PRO A 383 12.51 19.40 33.20
N PRO A 384 12.65 18.92 34.44
CA PRO A 384 11.62 19.13 35.46
C PRO A 384 11.28 20.63 35.62
N SER A 385 10.05 20.94 36.02
CA SER A 385 9.63 22.34 36.15
C SER A 385 10.47 23.10 37.18
N GLY A 386 10.89 24.31 36.84
CA GLY A 386 11.60 25.21 37.72
C GLY A 386 13.08 24.88 37.95
N THR A 387 13.58 23.76 37.42
CA THR A 387 14.95 23.30 37.70
C THR A 387 16.00 23.91 36.80
N VAL A 388 15.64 24.44 35.62
CA VAL A 388 16.58 25.09 34.70
C VAL A 388 15.99 26.40 34.21
N GLN A 389 16.69 27.50 34.50
CA GLN A 389 16.23 28.86 34.22
C GLN A 389 17.34 29.67 33.58
N TYR A 390 16.99 30.56 32.66
CA TYR A 390 17.89 31.55 32.09
C TYR A 390 17.30 32.93 32.31
N GLY A 391 18.06 33.86 32.90
CA GLY A 391 17.57 35.22 33.19
C GLY A 391 16.31 35.22 34.07
N GLY A 392 16.18 34.26 34.98
CA GLY A 392 15.00 34.07 35.84
C GLY A 392 13.76 33.48 35.14
N THR A 393 13.84 33.11 33.87
CA THR A 393 12.75 32.45 33.13
C THR A 393 13.05 30.97 32.95
N ASP A 394 12.08 30.11 33.30
CA ASP A 394 12.17 28.66 33.06
C ASP A 394 12.31 28.38 31.56
N LEU A 395 13.26 27.52 31.18
CA LEU A 395 13.46 27.09 29.79
C LEU A 395 12.17 26.60 29.12
N ARG A 396 11.25 26.02 29.90
CA ARG A 396 9.96 25.48 29.43
C ARG A 396 8.96 26.56 29.02
N ASP A 397 9.13 27.76 29.54
CA ASP A 397 8.27 28.91 29.26
C ASP A 397 8.72 29.67 28.00
N LEU A 398 9.96 29.45 27.56
CA LEU A 398 10.51 30.09 26.35
C LEU A 398 9.93 29.49 25.07
N SER A 399 9.85 30.31 24.03
CA SER A 399 9.54 29.83 22.69
C SER A 399 10.64 28.91 22.16
N PHE A 400 10.26 27.87 21.40
CA PHE A 400 11.23 26.98 20.76
C PHE A 400 12.12 27.70 19.75
N ASN A 401 11.56 28.62 18.98
CA ASN A 401 12.32 29.36 17.97
C ASN A 401 13.34 30.29 18.61
N GLU A 402 12.91 31.01 19.65
CA GLU A 402 13.76 31.90 20.45
C GLU A 402 14.89 31.13 21.12
N LEU A 403 14.59 30.01 21.79
CA LEU A 403 15.61 29.17 22.43
C LEU A 403 16.62 28.62 21.42
N ARG A 404 16.16 28.09 20.27
CA ARG A 404 17.05 27.51 19.24
C ARG A 404 17.86 28.54 18.47
N ARG A 405 17.44 29.81 18.43
CA ARG A 405 18.23 30.91 17.85
C ARG A 405 19.39 31.34 18.76
N ASN A 406 19.20 31.24 20.07
CA ASN A 406 20.17 31.70 21.07
C ASN A 406 21.03 30.55 21.64
N LEU A 407 20.82 29.31 21.19
CA LEU A 407 21.55 28.13 21.67
C LEU A 407 22.17 27.38 20.49
N VAL A 408 23.48 27.13 20.58
CA VAL A 408 24.23 26.29 19.62
C VAL A 408 24.69 25.02 20.33
N LEU A 409 24.32 23.86 19.77
CA LEU A 409 24.78 22.56 20.23
C LEU A 409 25.78 22.00 19.22
N VAL A 410 27.04 21.83 19.64
CA VAL A 410 28.08 21.14 18.87
C VAL A 410 28.18 19.72 19.40
N THR A 411 27.88 18.73 18.56
CA THR A 411 27.93 17.30 18.94
C THR A 411 29.34 16.73 18.77
N GLN A 412 29.62 15.63 19.46
CA GLN A 412 30.91 14.93 19.35
C GLN A 412 31.16 14.40 17.93
N GLU A 413 30.12 13.87 17.29
CA GLU A 413 30.12 13.51 15.87
C GLU A 413 29.16 14.45 15.15
N PRO A 414 29.66 15.43 14.36
CA PRO A 414 28.79 16.31 13.60
C PRO A 414 28.14 15.54 12.45
N PHE A 415 26.83 15.69 12.32
CA PHE A 415 26.12 15.14 11.16
C PHE A 415 26.19 16.14 10.00
N ILE A 416 26.86 15.74 8.91
CA ILE A 416 26.97 16.54 7.70
C ILE A 416 26.00 15.98 6.66
N PHE A 417 25.06 16.80 6.21
CA PHE A 417 24.17 16.45 5.12
C PHE A 417 24.96 16.37 3.81
N SER A 418 24.58 15.46 2.92
CA SER A 418 25.08 15.45 1.54
C SER A 418 24.52 16.67 0.79
N ALA A 419 25.21 17.79 0.94
CA ALA A 419 24.95 19.05 0.27
C ALA A 419 26.30 19.70 -0.08
N SER A 420 26.34 20.42 -1.20
CA SER A 420 27.49 21.21 -1.64
C SER A 420 27.38 22.64 -1.15
#